data_AF-A0A518DGB2-F1
#
_entry.id   AF-A0A518DGB2-F1
#
_cell.length_a   1.000
_cell.length_b   1.000
_cell.length_c   1.000
_cell.angle_alpha   90.00
_cell.angle_beta   90.00
_cell.angle_gamma   90.00
#
_symmetry.space_group_name_H-M   'P 1'
#
loop_
_entity.id
_entity.type
_entity.pdbx_description
1 polymer ?
#
loop_
_entity_poly.entity_id
_entity_poly.type
_entity_poly.pdbx_seq_one_letter_code
_entity_poly.pdbx_strand_id
1 'polypeptide(L)'
;MAGERIAAMPRKKPQPAKSGRRVFTPEFKQEAVQMLLDGHKASSVAERLGVSHANVLYRWKRELLAESGPVAGALETRVHELEVELRRVERERDVLKKALIIFGRNE
;
A
#
# COMPACT_ATOMS: atom_id res chain seq x y z
N MET A 1 54.62 -41.98 -0.18
CA MET A 1 53.21 -41.94 0.30
C MET A 1 53.07 -40.75 1.24
N ALA A 2 52.68 -39.58 0.72
CA ALA A 2 52.12 -38.46 1.49
C ALA A 2 51.56 -37.44 0.49
N GLY A 3 50.34 -37.67 0.02
CA GLY A 3 49.60 -36.71 -0.80
C GLY A 3 48.91 -35.70 0.10
N GLU A 4 49.35 -34.45 0.07
CA GLU A 4 48.70 -33.35 0.78
C GLU A 4 47.31 -33.06 0.19
N ARG A 5 46.32 -33.06 1.09
CA ARG A 5 44.91 -32.84 0.78
C ARG A 5 44.71 -31.34 0.52
N ILE A 6 44.44 -30.98 -0.74
CA ILE A 6 43.97 -29.62 -1.08
C ILE A 6 42.55 -29.42 -0.53
N ALA A 7 42.43 -28.65 0.56
CA ALA A 7 41.15 -28.21 1.10
C ALA A 7 40.53 -27.16 0.16
N ALA A 8 39.37 -27.48 -0.43
CA ALA A 8 38.60 -26.55 -1.23
C ALA A 8 38.07 -25.40 -0.36
N MET A 9 38.43 -24.15 -0.69
CA MET A 9 37.85 -22.97 -0.08
C MET A 9 36.39 -22.77 -0.52
N PRO A 10 35.44 -22.47 0.40
CA PRO A 10 34.07 -22.15 0.00
C PRO A 10 34.04 -20.78 -0.68
N ARG A 11 33.57 -20.72 -1.93
CA ARG A 11 33.31 -19.46 -2.65
C ARG A 11 32.21 -18.69 -1.91
N LYS A 12 32.59 -17.64 -1.18
CA LYS A 12 31.64 -16.71 -0.55
C LYS A 12 30.83 -16.01 -1.65
N LYS A 13 29.53 -16.29 -1.72
CA LYS A 13 28.59 -15.57 -2.60
C LYS A 13 28.68 -14.06 -2.30
N PRO A 14 28.80 -13.19 -3.31
CA PRO A 14 28.82 -11.74 -3.07
C PRO A 14 27.48 -11.32 -2.47
N GLN A 15 27.51 -10.77 -1.26
CA GLN A 15 26.32 -10.20 -0.64
C GLN A 15 25.96 -8.90 -1.39
N PRO A 16 24.70 -8.68 -1.77
CA PRO A 16 24.30 -7.43 -2.40
C PRO A 16 24.57 -6.28 -1.43
N ALA A 17 25.32 -5.28 -1.90
CA ALA A 17 25.62 -4.08 -1.14
C ALA A 17 24.30 -3.43 -0.69
N LYS A 18 24.17 -3.13 0.60
CA LYS A 18 23.02 -2.45 1.18
C LYS A 18 22.91 -1.08 0.51
N SER A 19 22.01 -0.92 -0.46
CA SER A 19 21.75 0.38 -1.08
C SER A 19 21.30 1.34 0.02
N GLY A 20 21.98 2.47 0.15
CA GLY A 20 21.57 3.52 1.08
C GLY A 20 20.10 3.88 0.92
N ARG A 21 19.45 4.26 2.02
CA ARG A 21 18.03 4.65 2.01
C ARG A 21 17.88 5.87 1.08
N ARG A 22 17.19 5.71 -0.05
CA ARG A 22 16.85 6.84 -0.93
C ARG A 22 16.08 7.90 -0.12
N VAL A 23 16.57 9.14 -0.19
CA VAL A 23 15.92 10.31 0.39
C VAL A 23 15.13 11.00 -0.72
N PHE A 24 13.89 11.35 -0.43
CA PHE A 24 12.99 12.03 -1.36
C PHE A 24 12.68 13.43 -0.81
N THR A 25 12.55 14.41 -1.70
CA THR A 25 12.21 15.78 -1.30
C THR A 25 10.76 15.86 -0.78
N PRO A 26 10.42 16.85 0.06
CA PRO A 26 9.05 17.05 0.53
C PRO A 26 8.05 17.20 -0.62
N GLU A 27 8.41 17.94 -1.67
CA GLU A 27 7.56 18.22 -2.83
C GLU A 27 7.27 16.93 -3.60
N PHE A 28 8.29 16.07 -3.77
CA PHE A 28 8.12 14.77 -4.40
C PHE A 28 7.17 13.87 -3.61
N LYS A 29 7.27 13.86 -2.28
CA LYS A 29 6.34 13.10 -1.43
C LYS A 29 4.91 13.64 -1.54
N GLN A 30 4.74 14.96 -1.57
CA GLN A 30 3.43 15.61 -1.70
C GLN A 30 2.78 15.26 -3.04
N GLU A 31 3.51 15.37 -4.15
CA GLU A 31 3.00 15.00 -5.48
C GLU A 31 2.58 13.52 -5.53
N ALA A 32 3.42 12.64 -4.99
CA ALA A 32 3.13 11.21 -4.95
C ALA A 32 1.88 10.88 -4.11
N VAL A 33 1.66 11.60 -3.01
CA VAL A 33 0.45 11.46 -2.18
C VAL A 33 -0.76 12.09 -2.86
N GLN A 34 -0.61 13.22 -3.55
CA GLN A 34 -1.70 13.83 -4.31
C GLN A 34 -2.23 12.88 -5.37
N MET A 35 -1.36 12.18 -6.09
CA MET A 35 -1.78 11.14 -7.04
C MET A 35 -2.60 10.02 -6.39
N LEU A 36 -2.29 9.63 -5.13
CA LEU A 36 -3.13 8.66 -4.40
C LEU A 36 -4.52 9.23 -4.09
N LEU A 37 -4.58 10.50 -3.70
CA LEU A 37 -5.84 11.18 -3.38
C LEU A 37 -6.71 11.39 -4.63
N ASP A 38 -6.08 11.55 -5.80
CA ASP A 38 -6.76 11.64 -7.10
C ASP A 38 -7.29 10.27 -7.59
N GLY A 39 -7.10 9.20 -6.82
CA GLY A 39 -7.67 7.87 -7.07
C GLY A 39 -6.75 6.92 -7.85
N HIS A 40 -5.49 7.29 -8.06
CA HIS A 40 -4.54 6.36 -8.69
C HIS A 40 -4.17 5.22 -7.74
N LYS A 41 -4.04 4.01 -8.30
CA LYS A 41 -3.57 2.84 -7.56
C LYS A 41 -2.13 3.05 -7.09
N ALA A 42 -1.84 2.76 -5.82
CA ALA A 42 -0.50 2.94 -5.25
C ALA A 42 0.60 2.17 -6.00
N SER A 43 0.28 1.00 -6.57
CA SER A 43 1.22 0.26 -7.43
C SER A 43 1.56 1.04 -8.71
N SER A 44 0.57 1.63 -9.36
CA SER A 44 0.75 2.42 -10.58
C SER A 44 1.54 3.71 -10.31
N VAL A 45 1.24 4.38 -9.18
CA VAL A 45 2.01 5.57 -8.75
C VAL A 45 3.46 5.20 -8.46
N ALA A 46 3.70 4.10 -7.75
CA ALA A 46 5.05 3.64 -7.42
C ALA A 46 5.88 3.29 -8.67
N GLU A 47 5.27 2.60 -9.63
CA GLU A 47 5.88 2.29 -10.93
C GLU A 47 6.22 3.57 -11.70
N ARG A 48 5.25 4.48 -11.87
CA ARG A 48 5.42 5.75 -12.60
C ARG A 48 6.53 6.62 -12.01
N LEU A 49 6.63 6.67 -10.68
CA LEU A 49 7.58 7.53 -9.96
C LEU A 49 8.92 6.82 -9.64
N GLY A 50 9.10 5.56 -10.05
CA GLY A 50 10.32 4.80 -9.76
C GLY A 50 10.55 4.55 -8.27
N VAL A 51 9.46 4.44 -7.49
CA VAL A 51 9.48 4.10 -6.07
C VAL A 51 9.37 2.58 -5.93
N SER A 52 10.34 1.96 -5.27
CA SER A 52 10.46 0.49 -5.27
C SER A 52 9.30 -0.25 -4.60
N HIS A 53 8.57 0.39 -3.68
CA HIS A 53 7.49 -0.26 -2.93
C HIS A 53 6.30 0.69 -2.77
N ALA A 54 5.11 0.27 -3.24
CA ALA A 54 3.87 1.04 -3.10
C ALA A 54 3.52 1.40 -1.64
N ASN A 55 3.90 0.54 -0.68
CA ASN A 55 3.70 0.78 0.75
C ASN A 55 4.37 2.05 1.28
N VAL A 56 5.41 2.55 0.61
CA VAL A 56 6.07 3.80 0.99
C VAL A 56 5.13 5.00 0.79
N LEU A 57 4.24 4.95 -0.20
CA LEU A 57 3.29 6.03 -0.49
C LEU A 57 2.25 6.17 0.64
N TYR A 58 1.75 5.06 1.19
CA TYR A 58 0.85 5.09 2.35
C TYR A 58 1.55 5.63 3.60
N ARG A 59 2.84 5.34 3.76
CA ARG A 59 3.63 5.92 4.85
C ARG A 59 3.76 7.43 4.70
N TRP A 60 4.05 7.92 3.49
CA TRP A 60 4.09 9.35 3.22
C TRP A 60 2.74 10.03 3.45
N LYS A 61 1.62 9.41 3.02
CA LYS A 61 0.27 9.91 3.32
C LYS A 61 0.08 10.10 4.82
N ARG A 62 0.50 9.11 5.63
CA ARG A 62 0.43 9.18 7.10
C ARG A 62 1.34 10.26 7.69
N GLU A 63 2.58 10.40 7.19
CA GLU A 63 3.52 11.45 7.60
C GLU A 63 2.89 12.84 7.36
N LEU A 64 2.37 13.09 6.15
CA LEU A 64 1.72 14.35 5.76
C LEU A 64 0.44 14.65 6.55
N LEU A 65 -0.38 13.62 6.82
CA LEU A 65 -1.57 13.78 7.66
C LEU A 65 -1.21 14.16 9.11
N ALA A 66 -0.13 13.59 9.65
CA ALA A 66 0.34 13.93 10.99
C ALA A 66 0.86 15.38 11.06
N GLU A 67 1.54 15.85 10.01
CA GLU A 67 1.99 17.24 9.88
C GLU A 67 0.82 18.23 9.73
N SER A 68 -0.30 17.78 9.15
CA SER A 68 -1.51 18.60 8.94
C SER A 68 -2.33 18.85 10.23
N GLY A 69 -1.92 18.26 11.35
CA GLY A 69 -2.51 18.50 12.67
C GLY A 69 -3.69 17.56 13.04
N PRO A 70 -4.21 17.69 14.27
CA PRO A 70 -5.16 16.73 14.84
C PRO A 70 -6.51 16.66 14.11
N VAL A 71 -6.94 17.76 13.49
CA VAL A 71 -8.21 17.82 12.72
C VAL A 71 -8.13 16.92 11.49
N ALA A 72 -7.01 16.92 10.78
CA ALA A 72 -6.83 16.07 9.59
C ALA A 72 -6.90 14.58 9.93
N GLY A 73 -6.27 14.17 11.05
CA GLY A 73 -6.34 12.80 11.54
C GLY A 73 -7.75 12.36 11.96
N ALA A 74 -8.52 13.27 12.60
CA ALA A 74 -9.90 13.01 12.97
C ALA A 74 -10.80 12.85 11.74
N LEU A 75 -10.63 13.70 10.72
CA LEU A 75 -11.37 13.60 9.46
C LEU A 75 -11.06 12.31 8.71
N GLU A 76 -9.78 11.90 8.62
CA GLU A 76 -9.41 10.62 7.97
C GLU A 76 -10.05 9.42 8.69
N THR A 77 -10.04 9.42 10.03
CA THR A 77 -10.73 8.38 10.83
C THR A 77 -12.22 8.35 10.49
N ARG A 78 -12.86 9.52 10.45
CA ARG A 78 -14.29 9.62 10.16
C ARG A 78 -14.63 9.16 8.75
N VAL A 79 -13.81 9.50 7.76
CA VAL A 79 -13.96 9.03 6.37
C VAL A 79 -13.87 7.50 6.34
N HIS A 80 -12.89 6.92 7.04
CA HIS A 80 -12.76 5.46 7.09
C HIS A 80 -13.97 4.76 7.71
N GLU A 81 -14.51 5.29 8.81
CA GLU A 81 -15.74 4.78 9.44
C GLU A 81 -16.92 4.82 8.46
N LEU A 82 -17.09 5.94 7.76
CA LEU A 82 -18.15 6.11 6.77
C LEU A 82 -18.02 5.15 5.60
N GLU A 83 -16.80 4.91 5.11
CA GLU A 83 -16.56 3.91 4.05
C GLU A 83 -16.88 2.48 4.51
N VAL A 84 -16.58 2.14 5.77
CA VAL A 84 -16.93 0.82 6.35
C VAL A 84 -18.44 0.65 6.39
N GLU A 85 -19.15 1.67 6.88
CA GLU A 85 -20.61 1.64 6.97
C GLU A 85 -21.25 1.60 5.59
N LEU A 86 -20.74 2.38 4.63
CA LEU A 86 -21.20 2.35 3.25
C LEU A 86 -21.10 0.93 2.66
N ARG A 87 -19.92 0.28 2.79
CA ARG A 87 -19.74 -1.10 2.33
C ARG A 87 -20.68 -2.10 3.02
N ARG A 88 -21.04 -1.84 4.28
CA ARG A 88 -21.99 -2.67 5.02
C ARG A 88 -23.39 -2.52 4.43
N VAL A 89 -23.88 -1.28 4.29
CA VAL A 89 -25.20 -0.98 3.72
C VAL A 89 -25.32 -1.47 2.29
N GLU A 90 -24.27 -1.34 1.47
CA GLU A 90 -24.23 -1.88 0.12
C GLU A 90 -24.40 -3.41 0.10
N ARG A 91 -23.71 -4.13 0.99
CA ARG A 91 -23.88 -5.57 1.13
C ARG A 91 -25.29 -5.96 1.56
N GLU A 92 -25.86 -5.27 2.54
CA GLU A 92 -27.24 -5.52 2.98
C GLU A 92 -28.24 -5.33 1.82
N ARG A 93 -28.12 -4.22 1.10
CA ARG A 93 -28.92 -3.94 -0.10
C ARG A 93 -28.77 -5.05 -1.14
N ASP A 94 -27.55 -5.52 -1.38
CA ASP A 94 -27.29 -6.55 -2.40
C ASP A 94 -27.84 -7.93 -1.98
N VAL A 95 -27.83 -8.25 -0.69
CA VAL A 95 -28.52 -9.44 -0.15
C VAL A 95 -30.02 -9.34 -0.37
N LEU A 96 -30.63 -8.20 -0.04
CA LEU A 96 -32.07 -7.98 -0.24
C LEU A 96 -32.47 -8.08 -1.71
N LYS A 97 -31.67 -7.50 -2.62
CA LYS A 97 -31.88 -7.62 -4.07
C LYS A 97 -31.86 -9.09 -4.52
N LYS A 98 -30.89 -9.87 -4.04
CA LYS A 98 -30.80 -11.31 -4.37
C LYS A 98 -32.01 -12.07 -3.83
N ALA A 99 -32.44 -11.80 -2.61
CA ALA A 99 -33.64 -12.41 -2.02
C ALA A 99 -34.89 -12.11 -2.86
N LEU A 100 -35.12 -10.84 -3.22
CA LEU A 100 -36.26 -10.44 -4.04
C LEU A 100 -36.28 -11.16 -5.40
N ILE A 101 -35.11 -11.28 -6.06
CA ILE A 101 -34.99 -12.01 -7.33
C ILE A 101 -35.35 -13.49 -7.16
N ILE A 102 -34.96 -14.12 -6.06
CA ILE A 102 -35.26 -15.53 -5.79
C ILE A 102 -36.75 -15.72 -5.50
N PHE A 103 -37.32 -14.92 -4.61
CA PHE A 103 -38.72 -15.07 -4.20
C PHE A 103 -39.70 -14.63 -5.31
N GLY A 104 -39.40 -13.56 -6.05
CA GLY A 104 -40.25 -13.07 -7.14
C GLY A 104 -40.21 -13.89 -8.44
N ARG A 105 -39.39 -14.96 -8.51
CA ARG A 105 -39.38 -15.92 -9.63
C ARG A 105 -40.20 -17.18 -9.34
N ASN A 106 -40.65 -17.36 -8.10
CA ASN A 106 -41.41 -18.53 -7.65
C ASN A 106 -42.92 -18.25 -7.53
N GLU A 107 -43.37 -17.07 -8.00
CA GLU A 107 -44.77 -16.73 -8.30
C GLU A 107 -44.95 -16.65 -9.82
#